data_AF-A0A968JT57-F1
#
_entry.id   AF-A0A968JT57-F1
#
_cell.length_a   1.000
_cell.length_b   1.000
_cell.length_c   1.000
_cell.angle_alpha   90.00
_cell.angle_beta   90.00
_cell.angle_gamma   90.00
#
_symmetry.space_group_name_H-M   'P 1'
#
loop_
_entity.id
_entity.type
_entity.pdbx_description
1 polymer ?
#
loop_
_entity_poly.entity_id
_entity_poly.type
_entity_poly.pdbx_seq_one_letter_code
_entity_poly.pdbx_strand_id
1 'polypeptide(L)'
;MVTPQKNNVDIGVLSINPSTTSLEAVEITAERPHVEYKLDKKVISVDQNVASTGGTAADALQNTPSVTVDIEGNVALRGSGNFTVLIDGKPSILEGSEALQQIPASTIQNIEIITNPSAKFDPEGSAGIINIIMKKQKQSGINGVVNATAASNGTFGGDMLVNLRKNKI
;
A
#
# COMPACT_ATOMS: atom_id res chain seq x y z
N MET A 1 73.65 -40.51 30.42
CA MET A 1 72.72 -39.37 30.47
C MET A 1 72.45 -38.96 29.04
N VAL A 2 71.23 -39.14 28.53
CA VAL A 2 70.88 -38.84 27.14
C VAL A 2 70.14 -37.51 27.12
N THR A 3 70.77 -36.48 26.56
CA THR A 3 70.11 -35.17 26.38
C THR A 3 69.15 -35.28 25.20
N PRO A 4 67.84 -35.04 25.36
CA PRO A 4 66.92 -35.13 24.23
C PRO A 4 67.18 -33.96 23.28
N GLN A 5 67.51 -34.25 22.04
CA GLN A 5 67.67 -33.26 20.98
C GLN A 5 66.29 -32.69 20.66
N LYS A 6 66.03 -31.48 21.16
CA LYS A 6 64.76 -30.78 20.97
C LYS A 6 64.75 -30.15 19.57
N ASN A 7 64.24 -30.89 18.59
CA ASN A 7 64.02 -30.39 17.23
C ASN A 7 62.81 -29.44 17.22
N ASN A 8 63.00 -28.24 17.73
CA ASN A 8 62.07 -27.15 17.52
C ASN A 8 62.39 -26.52 16.16
N VAL A 9 61.50 -26.70 15.19
CA VAL A 9 61.53 -26.00 13.91
C VAL A 9 60.56 -24.84 14.00
N ASP A 10 61.09 -23.62 13.93
CA ASP A 10 60.27 -22.41 13.80
C ASP A 10 59.75 -22.31 12.37
N ILE A 11 58.43 -22.34 12.21
CA ILE A 11 57.75 -22.28 10.92
C ILE A 11 57.29 -20.85 10.57
N GLY A 12 57.66 -19.86 11.38
CA GLY A 12 57.28 -18.46 11.21
C GLY A 12 55.82 -18.17 11.53
N VAL A 13 55.38 -16.95 11.20
CA VAL A 13 54.01 -16.50 11.45
C VAL A 13 53.09 -17.02 10.34
N LEU A 14 52.22 -17.97 10.68
CA LEU A 14 51.18 -18.46 9.78
C LEU A 14 50.02 -17.46 9.74
N SER A 15 49.89 -16.74 8.63
CA SER A 15 48.78 -15.81 8.43
C SER A 15 47.52 -16.57 8.00
N ILE A 16 46.54 -16.66 8.89
CA ILE A 16 45.25 -17.32 8.65
C ILE A 16 44.23 -16.24 8.33
N ASN A 17 43.68 -16.27 7.11
CA ASN A 17 42.59 -15.37 6.75
C ASN A 17 41.27 -15.89 7.37
N PRO A 18 40.50 -15.05 8.07
CA PRO A 18 39.19 -15.46 8.58
C PRO A 18 38.27 -15.80 7.40
N SER A 19 37.77 -17.04 7.37
CA SER A 19 36.75 -17.44 6.42
C SER A 19 35.39 -16.99 6.95
N THR A 20 34.84 -15.93 6.38
CA THR A 20 33.50 -15.45 6.71
C THR A 20 32.51 -15.99 5.67
N THR A 21 31.71 -16.98 6.05
CA THR A 21 30.55 -17.39 5.26
C THR A 21 29.41 -16.41 5.53
N SER A 22 29.08 -15.58 4.54
CA SER A 22 27.87 -14.76 4.60
C SER A 22 26.67 -15.64 4.26
N LEU A 23 25.68 -15.69 5.14
CA LEU A 23 24.42 -16.38 4.88
C LEU A 23 23.61 -15.56 3.88
N GLU A 24 23.01 -16.23 2.89
CA GLU A 24 22.01 -15.59 2.04
C GLU A 24 20.77 -15.25 2.86
N ALA A 25 20.25 -14.03 2.67
CA ALA A 25 19.04 -13.60 3.33
C ALA A 25 17.83 -14.36 2.78
N VAL A 26 16.99 -14.88 3.66
CA VAL A 26 15.70 -15.47 3.29
C VAL A 26 14.67 -14.35 3.22
N GLU A 27 14.12 -14.10 2.04
CA GLU A 27 12.99 -13.18 1.86
C GLU A 27 11.68 -13.91 2.18
N ILE A 28 11.04 -13.54 3.29
CA ILE A 28 9.71 -14.08 3.64
C ILE A 28 8.66 -13.19 2.96
N THR A 29 8.12 -13.67 1.85
CA THR A 29 6.93 -13.08 1.21
C THR A 29 5.67 -13.66 1.85
N ALA A 30 5.10 -12.92 2.81
CA ALA A 30 3.78 -13.25 3.35
C ALA A 30 2.70 -12.63 2.47
N GLU A 31 1.84 -13.47 1.89
CA GLU A 31 0.65 -13.04 1.17
C GLU A 31 -0.38 -12.49 2.18
N ARG A 32 -0.91 -11.29 1.93
CA ARG A 32 -1.92 -10.70 2.82
C ARG A 32 -3.27 -11.35 2.54
N PRO A 33 -4.01 -11.76 3.58
CA PRO A 33 -5.35 -12.31 3.38
C PRO A 33 -6.27 -11.26 2.73
N HIS A 34 -7.14 -11.71 1.82
CA HIS A 34 -8.11 -10.85 1.14
C HIS A 34 -9.11 -10.22 2.12
N VAL A 35 -9.49 -10.95 3.17
CA VAL A 35 -10.40 -10.47 4.23
C VAL A 35 -9.75 -10.71 5.59
N GLU A 36 -9.60 -9.64 6.37
CA GLU A 36 -9.11 -9.69 7.75
C GLU A 36 -10.22 -9.20 8.69
N TYR A 37 -10.55 -10.00 9.71
CA TYR A 37 -11.51 -9.63 10.75
C TYR A 37 -10.76 -9.10 11.96
N LYS A 38 -11.00 -7.83 12.31
CA LYS A 38 -10.51 -7.22 13.55
C LYS A 38 -11.69 -7.01 14.50
N LEU A 39 -11.38 -6.75 15.76
CA LEU A 39 -12.39 -6.57 16.82
C LEU A 39 -13.47 -5.56 16.43
N ASP A 40 -13.06 -4.46 15.78
CA ASP A 40 -13.94 -3.30 15.53
C ASP A 40 -14.21 -3.05 14.04
N LYS A 41 -13.54 -3.81 13.16
CA LYS A 41 -13.59 -3.58 11.71
C LYS A 41 -13.30 -4.84 10.89
N LYS A 42 -13.87 -4.91 9.70
CA LYS A 42 -13.46 -5.85 8.65
C LYS A 42 -12.58 -5.10 7.65
N VAL A 43 -11.46 -5.68 7.26
CA VAL A 43 -10.54 -5.09 6.27
C VAL A 43 -10.53 -5.96 5.03
N ILE A 44 -10.79 -5.35 3.88
CA ILE A 44 -10.80 -5.99 2.57
C ILE A 44 -9.61 -5.46 1.77
N SER A 45 -8.71 -6.34 1.37
CA SER A 45 -7.55 -5.99 0.54
C SER A 45 -7.99 -5.97 -0.94
N VAL A 46 -7.92 -4.81 -1.58
CA VAL A 46 -8.35 -4.62 -2.99
C VAL A 46 -7.23 -4.91 -3.98
N ASP A 47 -5.96 -4.79 -3.57
CA ASP A 47 -4.81 -5.04 -4.45
C ASP A 47 -4.64 -6.52 -4.87
N GLN A 48 -5.22 -7.43 -4.11
CA GLN A 48 -5.10 -8.88 -4.30
C GLN A 48 -6.17 -9.47 -5.22
N ASN A 49 -7.23 -8.72 -5.54
CA ASN A 49 -8.33 -9.24 -6.33
C ASN A 49 -8.26 -8.72 -7.78
N VAL A 50 -7.75 -9.57 -8.68
CA VAL A 50 -7.63 -9.26 -10.12
C VAL A 50 -8.98 -8.84 -10.72
N ALA A 51 -10.10 -9.38 -10.21
CA ALA A 51 -11.46 -9.03 -10.65
C ALA A 51 -11.85 -7.56 -10.31
N SER A 52 -11.20 -6.95 -9.32
CA SER A 52 -11.48 -5.59 -8.85
C SER A 52 -10.62 -4.51 -9.53
N THR A 53 -9.71 -4.86 -10.43
CA THR A 53 -8.76 -3.90 -11.05
C THR A 53 -9.43 -2.97 -12.09
N GLY A 54 -10.61 -3.33 -12.59
CA GLY A 54 -11.29 -2.63 -13.69
C GLY A 54 -12.52 -1.80 -13.33
N GLY A 55 -12.82 -1.58 -12.04
CA GLY A 55 -14.06 -0.94 -11.59
C GLY A 55 -13.89 0.16 -10.55
N THR A 56 -14.98 0.45 -9.86
CA THR A 56 -15.13 1.45 -8.79
C THR A 56 -15.00 0.81 -7.39
N ALA A 57 -14.97 1.62 -6.33
CA ALA A 57 -15.00 1.11 -4.96
C ALA A 57 -16.27 0.29 -4.67
N ALA A 58 -17.40 0.63 -5.30
CA ALA A 58 -18.63 -0.15 -5.22
C ALA A 58 -18.44 -1.56 -5.81
N ASP A 59 -17.76 -1.67 -6.95
CA ASP A 59 -17.48 -2.97 -7.59
C ASP A 59 -16.53 -3.83 -6.74
N ALA A 60 -15.56 -3.20 -6.08
CA ALA A 60 -14.66 -3.89 -5.15
C ALA A 60 -15.41 -4.49 -3.93
N LEU A 61 -16.59 -3.97 -3.60
CA LEU A 61 -17.40 -4.43 -2.48
C LEU A 61 -18.38 -5.57 -2.83
N GLN A 62 -18.58 -5.91 -4.11
CA GLN A 62 -19.53 -6.94 -4.55
C GLN A 62 -19.32 -8.32 -3.89
N ASN A 63 -18.06 -8.68 -3.61
CA ASN A 63 -17.70 -9.95 -2.98
C ASN A 63 -17.52 -9.82 -1.45
N THR A 64 -17.91 -8.70 -0.86
CA THR A 64 -17.71 -8.43 0.57
C THR A 64 -18.92 -8.90 1.38
N PRO A 65 -18.74 -9.79 2.38
CA PRO A 65 -19.87 -10.21 3.20
C PRO A 65 -20.46 -9.04 3.98
N SER A 66 -21.78 -9.00 4.08
CA SER A 66 -22.57 -7.93 4.70
C SER A 66 -22.74 -6.65 3.86
N VAL A 67 -22.28 -6.68 2.61
CA VAL A 67 -22.51 -5.63 1.61
C VAL A 67 -23.23 -6.22 0.41
N THR A 68 -24.23 -5.51 -0.09
CA THR A 68 -24.92 -5.84 -1.33
C THR A 68 -24.73 -4.70 -2.30
N VAL A 69 -24.48 -5.00 -3.58
CA VAL A 69 -24.35 -4.01 -4.64
C VAL A 69 -25.31 -4.39 -5.75
N ASP A 70 -26.13 -3.45 -6.21
CA ASP A 70 -27.03 -3.68 -7.34
C ASP A 70 -26.37 -3.39 -8.70
N ILE A 71 -27.13 -3.56 -9.79
CA ILE A 71 -26.65 -3.35 -11.17
C ILE A 71 -26.38 -1.86 -11.45
N GLU A 72 -27.00 -0.96 -10.71
CA GLU A 72 -26.82 0.50 -10.83
C GLU A 72 -25.64 0.99 -9.98
N GLY A 73 -24.99 0.09 -9.23
CA GLY A 73 -23.84 0.41 -8.37
C GLY A 73 -24.24 0.98 -7.00
N ASN A 74 -25.52 0.87 -6.60
CA ASN A 74 -25.94 1.26 -5.26
C ASN A 74 -25.50 0.20 -4.26
N VAL A 75 -24.91 0.66 -3.18
CA VAL A 75 -24.37 -0.17 -2.10
C VAL A 75 -25.33 -0.15 -0.93
N ALA A 76 -25.61 -1.31 -0.36
CA ALA A 76 -26.32 -1.47 0.89
C ALA A 76 -25.43 -2.18 1.91
N LEU A 77 -25.16 -1.52 3.03
CA LEU A 77 -24.44 -2.08 4.16
C LEU A 77 -25.46 -2.66 5.16
N ARG A 78 -25.37 -3.96 5.44
CA ARG A 78 -26.32 -4.66 6.33
C ARG A 78 -27.80 -4.43 5.97
N GLY A 79 -28.09 -4.27 4.68
CA GLY A 79 -29.45 -4.03 4.18
C GLY A 79 -29.92 -2.57 4.20
N SER A 80 -29.05 -1.62 4.58
CA SER A 80 -29.36 -0.19 4.57
C SER A 80 -28.40 0.57 3.63
N GLY A 81 -28.95 1.48 2.83
CA GLY A 81 -28.16 2.42 2.03
C GLY A 81 -27.61 3.61 2.83
N ASN A 82 -28.02 3.76 4.09
CA ASN A 82 -27.54 4.83 4.97
C ASN A 82 -26.26 4.39 5.69
N PHE A 83 -25.10 4.80 5.17
CA PHE A 83 -23.78 4.58 5.76
C PHE A 83 -22.87 5.77 5.47
N THR A 84 -21.88 5.99 6.32
CA THR A 84 -20.88 7.05 6.12
C THR A 84 -19.70 6.54 5.32
N VAL A 85 -19.22 7.34 4.37
CA VAL A 85 -17.99 7.05 3.62
C VAL A 85 -16.85 7.93 4.12
N LEU A 86 -15.73 7.29 4.48
CA LEU A 86 -14.48 7.96 4.78
C LEU A 86 -13.45 7.64 3.69
N ILE A 87 -12.58 8.60 3.39
CA ILE A 87 -11.40 8.43 2.55
C ILE A 87 -10.18 8.76 3.40
N ASP A 88 -9.32 7.78 3.64
CA ASP A 88 -8.18 7.88 4.56
C ASP A 88 -8.58 8.45 5.94
N GLY A 89 -9.72 8.02 6.46
CA GLY A 89 -10.26 8.46 7.75
C GLY A 89 -10.91 9.85 7.77
N LYS A 90 -11.04 10.51 6.62
CA LYS A 90 -11.73 11.81 6.49
C LYS A 90 -13.10 11.63 5.83
N PRO A 91 -14.16 12.31 6.29
CA PRO A 91 -15.47 12.24 5.64
C PRO A 91 -15.42 12.63 4.17
N SER A 92 -16.08 11.84 3.32
CA SER A 92 -16.36 12.20 1.94
C SER A 92 -17.36 13.36 1.87
N ILE A 93 -17.24 14.19 0.84
CA ILE A 93 -18.23 15.24 0.52
C ILE A 93 -19.50 14.61 -0.07
N LEU A 94 -19.32 13.49 -0.78
CA LEU A 94 -20.39 12.70 -1.37
C LEU A 94 -20.87 11.66 -0.36
N GLU A 95 -22.15 11.31 -0.43
CA GLU A 95 -22.78 10.37 0.48
C GLU A 95 -22.90 8.97 -0.11
N GLY A 96 -22.89 7.97 0.78
CA GLY A 96 -23.21 6.58 0.47
C GLY A 96 -22.57 6.03 -0.82
N SER A 97 -23.42 5.51 -1.70
CA SER A 97 -23.02 4.86 -2.96
C SER A 97 -22.34 5.81 -3.95
N GLU A 98 -22.76 7.09 -4.00
CA GLU A 98 -22.19 8.06 -4.95
C GLU A 98 -20.70 8.30 -4.69
N ALA A 99 -20.31 8.33 -3.41
CA ALA A 99 -18.90 8.44 -3.04
C ALA A 99 -18.08 7.24 -3.52
N LEU A 100 -18.62 6.03 -3.42
CA LEU A 100 -17.94 4.79 -3.78
C LEU A 100 -17.79 4.63 -5.29
N GLN A 101 -18.78 5.07 -6.06
CA GLN A 101 -18.73 5.03 -7.52
C GLN A 101 -17.69 5.98 -8.11
N GLN A 102 -17.39 7.09 -7.44
CA GLN A 102 -16.38 8.05 -7.92
C GLN A 102 -14.93 7.63 -7.65
N ILE A 103 -14.70 6.63 -6.79
CA ILE A 103 -13.34 6.20 -6.43
C ILE A 103 -12.95 5.00 -7.30
N PRO A 104 -11.92 5.11 -8.15
CA PRO A 104 -11.46 3.97 -8.94
C PRO A 104 -10.81 2.91 -8.05
N ALA A 105 -11.20 1.65 -8.19
CA ALA A 105 -10.67 0.54 -7.39
C ALA A 105 -9.15 0.38 -7.51
N SER A 106 -8.58 0.74 -8.67
CA SER A 106 -7.14 0.73 -8.91
C SER A 106 -6.34 1.61 -7.94
N THR A 107 -6.96 2.66 -7.39
CA THR A 107 -6.36 3.60 -6.43
C THR A 107 -6.52 3.18 -4.98
N ILE A 108 -7.30 2.13 -4.70
CA ILE A 108 -7.64 1.68 -3.35
C ILE A 108 -6.65 0.61 -2.90
N GLN A 109 -6.11 0.74 -1.71
CA GLN A 109 -5.31 -0.30 -1.07
C GLN A 109 -6.22 -1.26 -0.32
N ASN A 110 -7.01 -0.74 0.61
CA ASN A 110 -7.92 -1.53 1.44
C ASN A 110 -9.25 -0.80 1.63
N ILE A 111 -10.31 -1.56 1.89
CA ILE A 111 -11.59 -1.03 2.35
C ILE A 111 -11.85 -1.55 3.75
N GLU A 112 -12.07 -0.66 4.70
CA GLU A 112 -12.43 -1.01 6.07
C GLU A 112 -13.93 -0.80 6.28
N ILE A 113 -14.61 -1.82 6.80
CA ILE A 113 -16.03 -1.76 7.17
C ILE A 113 -16.12 -1.77 8.69
N ILE A 114 -16.66 -0.70 9.26
CA ILE A 114 -16.80 -0.49 10.70
C ILE A 114 -18.29 -0.53 11.02
N THR A 115 -18.76 -1.63 11.58
CA THR A 115 -20.18 -1.85 11.89
C THR A 115 -20.58 -1.45 13.31
N ASN A 116 -19.61 -1.06 14.14
CA ASN A 116 -19.82 -0.54 15.49
C ASN A 116 -18.96 0.71 15.71
N PRO A 117 -19.24 1.81 14.99
CA PRO A 117 -18.49 3.05 15.16
C PRO A 117 -18.70 3.63 16.57
N SER A 118 -17.68 4.31 17.10
CA SER A 118 -17.86 5.09 18.33
C SER A 118 -18.78 6.29 18.07
N ALA A 119 -19.48 6.78 19.10
CA ALA A 119 -20.41 7.91 19.02
C ALA A 119 -19.85 9.19 18.37
N LYS A 120 -18.52 9.36 18.30
CA LYS A 120 -17.86 10.49 17.61
C LYS A 120 -18.06 10.46 16.08
N PHE A 121 -18.31 9.29 15.49
CA PHE A 121 -18.36 9.10 14.03
C PHE A 121 -19.73 8.62 13.53
N ASP A 122 -20.70 8.39 14.42
CA ASP A 122 -22.06 7.96 14.05
C ASP A 122 -23.12 8.82 14.76
N PRO A 123 -23.28 10.09 14.36
CA PRO A 123 -24.28 10.99 14.96
C PRO A 123 -25.73 10.74 14.48
N GLU A 124 -25.95 9.96 13.41
CA GLU A 124 -27.26 9.83 12.74
C GLU A 124 -27.84 8.40 12.65
N GLY A 125 -27.24 7.41 13.31
CA GLY A 125 -27.76 6.03 13.31
C GLY A 125 -27.52 5.31 11.98
N SER A 126 -26.35 5.56 11.38
CA SER A 126 -25.94 4.92 10.13
C SER A 126 -25.75 3.41 10.33
N ALA A 127 -25.88 2.63 9.25
CA ALA A 127 -25.65 1.18 9.28
C ALA A 127 -24.18 0.80 9.48
N GLY A 128 -23.30 1.80 9.55
CA GLY A 128 -21.87 1.69 9.75
C GLY A 128 -21.08 2.68 8.90
N ILE A 129 -19.76 2.51 8.93
CA ILE A 129 -18.81 3.35 8.19
C ILE A 129 -18.04 2.46 7.21
N ILE A 130 -17.91 2.94 5.97
CA ILE A 130 -17.01 2.37 4.96
C ILE A 130 -15.85 3.35 4.79
N ASN A 131 -14.65 2.93 5.20
CA ASN A 131 -13.44 3.73 5.08
C ASN A 131 -12.53 3.19 3.97
N ILE A 132 -12.32 3.99 2.94
CA ILE A 132 -11.47 3.69 1.80
C ILE A 132 -10.05 4.13 2.11
N ILE A 133 -9.14 3.17 2.20
CA ILE A 133 -7.72 3.42 2.37
C ILE A 133 -7.08 3.46 0.99
N MET A 134 -6.58 4.63 0.62
CA MET A 134 -5.98 4.83 -0.71
C MET A 134 -4.58 4.20 -0.76
N LYS A 135 -4.20 3.70 -1.95
CA LYS A 135 -2.81 3.34 -2.21
C LYS A 135 -1.95 4.56 -1.99
N LYS A 136 -1.02 4.45 -1.06
CA LYS A 136 0.00 5.48 -0.90
C LYS A 136 0.84 5.52 -2.17
N GLN A 137 0.58 6.51 -3.01
CA GLN A 137 1.52 6.88 -4.07
C GLN A 137 2.80 7.33 -3.36
N LYS A 138 3.77 6.43 -3.22
CA LYS A 138 5.14 6.76 -2.84
C LYS A 138 5.79 7.52 -4.00
N GLN A 139 5.26 8.69 -4.36
CA GLN A 139 6.02 9.73 -5.06
C GLN A 139 6.91 10.47 -4.05
N SER A 140 7.56 9.74 -3.15
CA SER A 140 8.68 10.29 -2.41
C SER A 140 9.89 10.11 -3.30
N GLY A 141 10.42 11.20 -3.82
CA GLY A 141 11.49 11.12 -4.80
C GLY A 141 11.65 12.39 -5.61
N ILE A 142 12.56 12.30 -6.57
CA ILE A 142 12.89 13.35 -7.52
C ILE A 142 12.18 13.02 -8.82
N ASN A 143 11.29 13.89 -9.28
CA ASN A 143 10.74 13.83 -10.64
C ASN A 143 11.42 14.91 -11.47
N GLY A 144 11.68 14.67 -12.75
CA GLY A 144 12.21 15.71 -13.62
C GLY A 144 11.86 15.48 -15.08
N VAL A 145 11.85 16.56 -15.85
CA VAL A 145 11.70 16.55 -17.31
C VAL A 145 12.82 17.38 -17.91
N VAL A 146 13.39 16.89 -19.00
CA VAL A 146 14.41 17.58 -19.79
C VAL A 146 13.83 17.76 -21.18
N ASN A 147 13.75 19.00 -21.62
CA ASN A 147 13.33 19.35 -22.96
C ASN A 147 14.52 19.87 -23.73
N ALA A 148 14.65 19.46 -24.98
CA ALA A 148 15.61 20.00 -25.94
C ALA A 148 14.84 20.38 -27.20
N THR A 149 15.11 21.57 -27.73
CA THR A 149 14.45 22.12 -28.90
C THR A 149 15.48 22.59 -29.91
N ALA A 150 15.21 22.33 -31.18
CA ALA A 150 16.01 22.80 -32.31
C ALA A 150 15.06 23.32 -33.39
N ALA A 151 15.34 24.50 -33.93
CA ALA A 151 14.52 25.16 -34.92
C ALA A 151 15.30 25.36 -36.24
N SER A 152 14.57 25.35 -37.36
CA SER A 152 15.13 25.43 -38.73
C SER A 152 15.95 26.69 -39.01
N ASN A 153 15.74 27.75 -38.22
CA ASN A 153 16.52 29.00 -38.25
C ASN A 153 17.85 28.92 -37.47
N GLY A 154 18.24 27.75 -36.98
CA GLY A 154 19.49 27.55 -36.24
C GLY A 154 19.40 27.84 -34.74
N THR A 155 18.19 28.06 -34.20
CA THR A 155 18.00 28.23 -32.75
C THR A 155 17.99 26.87 -32.05
N PHE A 156 18.79 26.75 -31.00
CA PHE A 156 18.79 25.60 -30.10
C PHE A 156 18.43 26.08 -28.69
N GLY A 157 17.59 25.33 -28.00
CA GLY A 157 17.16 25.61 -26.64
C GLY A 157 17.06 24.32 -25.82
N GLY A 158 17.19 24.44 -24.51
CA GLY A 158 16.95 23.33 -23.62
C GLY A 158 16.54 23.83 -22.25
N ASP A 159 15.60 23.13 -21.64
CA ASP A 159 15.16 23.40 -20.27
C ASP A 159 15.09 22.09 -19.49
N MET A 160 15.25 22.22 -18.18
CA MET A 160 15.14 21.11 -17.25
C MET A 160 14.31 21.56 -16.06
N LEU A 161 13.24 20.83 -15.79
CA LEU A 161 12.45 21.00 -14.58
C LEU A 161 12.68 19.81 -13.66
N VAL A 162 12.92 20.09 -12.37
CA VAL A 162 13.10 19.07 -11.34
C VAL A 162 12.18 19.40 -10.17
N ASN A 163 11.44 18.40 -9.70
CA ASN A 163 10.50 18.49 -8.59
C ASN A 163 10.83 17.45 -7.52
N LEU A 164 11.17 17.90 -6.31
CA LEU A 164 11.47 17.05 -5.16
C LEU A 164 10.26 17.03 -4.23
N ARG A 165 9.67 15.84 -4.00
CA ARG A 165 8.58 15.67 -3.03
C ARG A 165 9.08 14.81 -1.86
N LYS A 166 9.19 15.42 -0.68
CA LYS A 166 9.58 14.76 0.58
C LYS A 166 8.36 14.62 1.48
N ASN A 167 8.02 13.40 1.88
CA ASN A 167 6.96 13.20 2.88
C ASN A 167 7.40 13.81 4.22
N LYS A 168 6.52 14.61 4.83
CA LYS A 168 6.63 14.90 6.27
C LYS A 168 6.32 13.61 7.03
N ILE A 169 7.22 13.27 7.93
CA ILE A 169 7.06 12.20 8.93
C ILE A 169 6.07 12.70 9.98
#